data_AF-A0A286GDD7-F1
#
_entry.id   AF-A0A286GDD7-F1
#
_cell.length_a   1.000
_cell.length_b   1.000
_cell.length_c   1.000
_cell.angle_alpha   90.00
_cell.angle_beta   90.00
_cell.angle_gamma   90.00
#
_symmetry.space_group_name_H-M   'P 1'
#
loop_
_entity.id
_entity.type
_entity.pdbx_description
1 polymer ?
#
loop_
_entity_poly.entity_id
_entity_poly.type
_entity_poly.pdbx_seq_one_letter_code
_entity_poly.pdbx_strand_id
1 'polypeptide(L)'
;MEPIRLLTTLFPTPREVMLSKLTGNKASQTLGAKNVAQAVMVNLVNRSPDYMKRANLDAEFLTQLGAYSQAGAVGAGAGAALTKLQQFGGMLKGEDNMHAIARSSQRVRVGDGSVVEAHGYGDVVAGNNAFVTGGDGGNSITVGDKSAAVGGRGKDVILGGDNAMVRAGEGNDVVMVDHGSVVAGDEGDDGITVGANSIVDGGDGRDTITADHGSQIQGGAGDDRITLTRGRDFIAAEEIAQVDGGTGDDSIQLDRVVADITYRRGDGTDTLGGDLGGSTLILKDYRESDVTHKLTFDGRQMKLELTFANSLRDKITVTGIQLEKNQNFVIQYRGGAETRLDGLMERLLQA
;
A
#
# COMPACT_ATOMS: atom_id res chain seq x y z
N MET A 1 12.81 17.27 -5.89
CA MET A 1 12.06 17.24 -7.16
C MET A 1 12.02 15.79 -7.63
N GLU A 2 10.96 15.01 -7.59
CA GLU A 2 9.67 15.00 -6.85
C GLU A 2 9.36 13.50 -6.62
N PRO A 3 9.14 13.03 -5.37
CA PRO A 3 8.79 11.63 -5.08
C PRO A 3 7.37 11.23 -5.52
N ILE A 4 6.57 12.22 -5.92
CA ILE A 4 5.10 12.18 -6.06
C ILE A 4 4.62 11.53 -7.37
N ARG A 5 5.51 11.20 -8.31
CA ARG A 5 5.14 10.59 -9.61
C ARG A 5 5.18 9.06 -9.62
N LEU A 6 5.29 8.41 -8.46
CA LEU A 6 5.63 6.98 -8.33
C LEU A 6 4.44 6.01 -8.42
N LEU A 7 3.22 6.43 -8.07
CA LEU A 7 2.18 5.49 -7.66
C LEU A 7 1.06 5.26 -8.68
N THR A 8 0.63 6.26 -9.45
CA THR A 8 -0.39 6.10 -10.54
C THR A 8 0.08 5.25 -11.73
N THR A 9 1.24 4.63 -11.60
CA THR A 9 1.98 3.89 -12.63
C THR A 9 2.20 2.43 -12.28
N LEU A 10 1.71 1.98 -11.12
CA LEU A 10 1.97 0.64 -10.63
C LEU A 10 1.02 -0.42 -11.24
N PHE A 11 -0.27 -0.11 -11.50
CA PHE A 11 -1.26 -1.15 -11.88
C PHE A 11 -2.41 -0.67 -12.81
N PRO A 12 -2.55 -1.17 -14.07
CA PRO A 12 -3.73 -0.92 -14.93
C PRO A 12 -4.76 -2.09 -14.97
N THR A 13 -6.02 -1.75 -15.29
CA THR A 13 -7.30 -2.53 -15.16
C THR A 13 -7.52 -3.74 -16.12
N PRO A 14 -8.52 -4.64 -15.85
CA PRO A 14 -8.51 -6.08 -16.17
C PRO A 14 -8.78 -6.51 -17.62
N ARG A 15 -8.90 -5.59 -18.58
CA ARG A 15 -9.51 -5.93 -19.88
C ARG A 15 -8.61 -6.66 -20.91
N GLU A 16 -7.40 -7.07 -20.54
CA GLU A 16 -6.47 -7.81 -21.41
C GLU A 16 -6.19 -9.23 -20.90
N VAL A 17 -7.26 -10.00 -20.92
CA VAL A 17 -7.42 -11.39 -20.46
C VAL A 17 -6.56 -12.40 -21.23
N MET A 18 -5.98 -13.34 -20.47
CA MET A 18 -5.64 -14.73 -20.81
C MET A 18 -5.36 -15.07 -22.28
N LEU A 19 -4.10 -15.40 -22.62
CA LEU A 19 -3.75 -16.57 -23.45
C LEU A 19 -2.21 -16.66 -23.64
N SER A 20 -1.52 -17.56 -22.93
CA SER A 20 -0.27 -18.15 -23.44
C SER A 20 0.15 -19.43 -22.69
N LYS A 21 -0.51 -20.53 -23.07
CA LYS A 21 0.03 -21.91 -23.23
C LYS A 21 1.07 -22.42 -22.22
N LEU A 22 0.60 -23.00 -21.11
CA LEU A 22 1.25 -24.13 -20.44
C LEU A 22 0.63 -25.45 -20.92
N THR A 23 0.77 -25.78 -22.21
CA THR A 23 0.43 -27.10 -22.73
C THR A 23 1.69 -27.95 -22.79
N GLY A 24 1.88 -28.80 -21.76
CA GLY A 24 3.01 -29.72 -21.71
C GLY A 24 2.76 -30.86 -20.73
N ASN A 25 2.16 -31.95 -21.22
CA ASN A 25 1.94 -33.18 -20.47
C ASN A 25 3.26 -33.98 -20.41
N LYS A 26 4.22 -33.58 -19.56
CA LYS A 26 5.38 -34.41 -19.21
C LYS A 26 5.68 -34.34 -17.72
N ALA A 27 5.69 -35.50 -17.08
CA ALA A 27 6.11 -35.68 -15.70
C ALA A 27 7.58 -35.25 -15.55
N SER A 28 7.83 -34.35 -14.61
CA SER A 28 9.16 -33.85 -14.21
C SER A 28 9.92 -33.04 -15.27
N GLN A 29 9.78 -31.72 -15.21
CA GLN A 29 10.85 -30.80 -15.60
C GLN A 29 11.38 -30.15 -14.33
N THR A 30 12.67 -30.34 -14.05
CA THR A 30 13.42 -29.55 -13.09
C THR A 30 13.65 -28.18 -13.73
N LEU A 31 12.73 -27.25 -13.52
CA LEU A 31 12.96 -25.84 -13.84
C LEU A 31 13.72 -25.25 -12.65
N GLY A 32 14.92 -24.70 -12.89
CA GLY A 32 15.64 -23.99 -11.84
C GLY A 32 14.78 -22.83 -11.32
N ALA A 33 14.76 -22.59 -10.01
CA ALA A 33 13.91 -21.57 -9.36
C ALA A 33 14.02 -20.19 -10.04
N LYS A 34 15.24 -19.83 -10.50
CA LYS A 34 15.50 -18.63 -11.32
C LYS A 34 14.59 -18.51 -12.54
N ASN A 35 14.33 -19.62 -13.25
CA ASN A 35 13.58 -19.60 -14.51
C ASN A 35 12.07 -19.56 -14.30
N VAL A 36 11.56 -20.09 -13.17
CA VAL A 36 10.13 -20.03 -12.84
C VAL A 36 9.77 -18.64 -12.33
N ALA A 37 10.55 -18.10 -11.40
CA ALA A 37 10.41 -16.72 -10.92
C ALA A 37 10.58 -15.72 -12.09
N GLN A 38 11.62 -15.88 -12.93
CA GLN A 38 11.77 -15.03 -14.12
C GLN A 38 10.63 -15.21 -15.13
N ALA A 39 10.09 -16.40 -15.36
CA ALA A 39 9.00 -16.58 -16.35
C ALA A 39 7.66 -16.01 -15.89
N VAL A 40 7.34 -16.13 -14.59
CA VAL A 40 6.15 -15.49 -13.98
C VAL A 40 6.33 -13.97 -13.98
N MET A 41 7.51 -13.48 -13.58
CA MET A 41 7.86 -12.05 -13.61
C MET A 41 7.87 -11.49 -15.04
N VAL A 42 8.41 -12.20 -16.02
CA VAL A 42 8.49 -11.75 -17.44
C VAL A 42 7.11 -11.62 -18.09
N ASN A 43 6.12 -12.42 -17.68
CA ASN A 43 4.73 -12.26 -18.10
C ASN A 43 4.04 -11.04 -17.46
N LEU A 44 4.45 -10.63 -16.26
CA LEU A 44 4.08 -9.33 -15.67
C LEU A 44 4.80 -8.15 -16.36
N VAL A 45 6.09 -8.30 -16.69
CA VAL A 45 6.96 -7.27 -17.31
C VAL A 45 6.51 -6.89 -18.72
N ASN A 46 6.09 -7.86 -19.54
CA ASN A 46 5.67 -7.63 -20.93
C ASN A 46 4.28 -6.99 -21.10
N ARG A 47 3.59 -6.64 -20.00
CA ARG A 47 2.25 -6.01 -20.01
C ARG A 47 2.26 -4.57 -19.50
N SER A 48 3.39 -3.89 -19.61
CA SER A 48 3.59 -2.50 -19.17
C SER A 48 3.18 -1.47 -20.25
N PRO A 49 2.31 -0.49 -19.96
CA PRO A 49 2.05 0.64 -20.85
C PRO A 49 3.26 1.58 -21.02
N ASP A 50 3.29 2.33 -22.13
CA ASP A 50 4.38 3.22 -22.63
C ASP A 50 4.94 4.27 -21.66
N TYR A 51 4.36 4.45 -20.47
CA TYR A 51 4.88 5.35 -19.45
C TYR A 51 6.06 4.75 -18.66
N MET A 52 6.15 3.41 -18.54
CA MET A 52 7.21 2.69 -17.84
C MET A 52 8.63 2.97 -18.39
N LYS A 53 8.75 3.36 -19.67
CA LYS A 53 10.04 3.64 -20.33
C LYS A 53 10.61 5.03 -20.03
N ARG A 54 9.84 5.96 -19.45
CA ARG A 54 10.26 7.38 -19.31
C ARG A 54 10.75 7.76 -17.91
N ALA A 55 10.54 6.92 -16.90
CA ALA A 55 10.84 7.23 -15.49
C ALA A 55 11.94 6.37 -14.83
N ASN A 56 12.54 5.41 -15.55
CA ASN A 56 13.68 4.61 -15.05
C ASN A 56 13.39 3.74 -13.79
N LEU A 57 12.10 3.50 -13.48
CA LEU A 57 11.61 2.72 -12.31
C LEU A 57 11.30 1.25 -12.65
N ASP A 58 11.44 0.85 -13.92
CA ASP A 58 11.37 -0.53 -14.37
C ASP A 58 12.51 -1.37 -13.81
N ALA A 59 13.73 -0.84 -13.75
CA ALA A 59 14.88 -1.60 -13.32
C ALA A 59 14.85 -1.92 -11.82
N GLU A 60 14.48 -0.99 -10.93
CA GLU A 60 14.70 -1.15 -9.49
C GLU A 60 13.64 -2.01 -8.80
N PHE A 61 12.35 -1.88 -9.15
CA PHE A 61 11.27 -2.76 -8.67
C PHE A 61 11.40 -4.19 -9.22
N LEU A 62 11.78 -4.34 -10.50
CA LEU A 62 12.08 -5.65 -11.09
C LEU A 62 13.41 -6.23 -10.61
N THR A 63 14.38 -5.39 -10.23
CA THR A 63 15.62 -5.82 -9.58
C THR A 63 15.37 -6.17 -8.12
N GLN A 64 14.42 -5.54 -7.42
CA GLN A 64 14.04 -5.90 -6.05
C GLN A 64 13.18 -7.17 -6.03
N LEU A 65 12.13 -7.28 -6.84
CA LEU A 65 11.40 -8.55 -7.05
C LEU A 65 12.30 -9.65 -7.62
N GLY A 66 13.22 -9.29 -8.52
CA GLY A 66 14.26 -10.17 -9.04
C GLY A 66 15.35 -10.50 -8.03
N ALA A 67 15.57 -9.68 -7.00
CA ALA A 67 16.48 -9.95 -5.89
C ALA A 67 15.79 -10.79 -4.79
N TYR A 68 14.47 -10.65 -4.61
CA TYR A 68 13.63 -11.52 -3.77
C TYR A 68 13.28 -12.85 -4.44
N SER A 69 13.60 -13.03 -5.73
CA SER A 69 13.61 -14.33 -6.42
C SER A 69 14.60 -15.37 -5.83
N GLN A 70 15.21 -15.06 -4.68
CA GLN A 70 15.93 -15.96 -3.80
C GLN A 70 15.01 -16.99 -3.10
N ALA A 71 13.72 -17.10 -3.45
CA ALA A 71 12.92 -18.28 -3.13
C ALA A 71 13.66 -19.54 -3.66
N GLY A 72 14.24 -20.33 -2.74
CA GLY A 72 15.26 -21.35 -3.05
C GLY A 72 16.68 -21.05 -2.55
N ALA A 73 16.93 -19.98 -1.79
CA ALA A 73 18.28 -19.58 -1.37
C ALA A 73 18.46 -19.31 0.12
N VAL A 74 17.45 -19.59 0.95
CA VAL A 74 17.60 -19.57 2.40
C VAL A 74 18.20 -20.92 2.82
N GLY A 75 19.45 -20.90 3.31
CA GLY A 75 20.10 -22.05 3.99
C GLY A 75 20.96 -22.98 3.13
N ALA A 76 20.85 -22.96 1.81
CA ALA A 76 21.76 -23.67 0.90
C ALA A 76 22.21 -22.71 -0.21
N GLY A 77 23.52 -22.51 -0.35
CA GLY A 77 24.11 -21.47 -1.20
C GLY A 77 23.46 -21.35 -2.57
N ALA A 78 23.34 -20.11 -3.07
CA ALA A 78 22.81 -19.70 -4.37
C ALA A 78 22.66 -20.86 -5.39
N GLY A 79 21.50 -21.53 -5.39
CA GLY A 79 21.25 -22.68 -6.26
C GLY A 79 20.45 -23.85 -5.67
N ALA A 80 19.77 -23.72 -4.52
CA ALA A 80 18.92 -24.81 -4.04
C ALA A 80 17.69 -24.98 -4.97
N ALA A 81 17.45 -26.22 -5.39
CA ALA A 81 16.33 -26.56 -6.25
C ALA A 81 15.04 -26.67 -5.41
N LEU A 82 13.93 -26.14 -5.92
CA LEU A 82 12.63 -26.31 -5.28
C LEU A 82 12.19 -27.78 -5.36
N THR A 83 11.67 -28.31 -4.27
CA THR A 83 11.05 -29.65 -4.26
C THR A 83 9.58 -29.54 -4.60
N LYS A 84 9.16 -30.16 -5.71
CA LYS A 84 7.78 -30.11 -6.17
C LYS A 84 6.85 -30.87 -5.21
N LEU A 85 5.82 -30.19 -4.73
CA LEU A 85 4.78 -30.74 -3.85
C LEU A 85 3.45 -30.79 -4.60
N GLN A 86 3.03 -32.00 -4.97
CA GLN A 86 1.73 -32.24 -5.59
C GLN A 86 1.08 -33.46 -4.96
N GLN A 87 -0.11 -33.28 -4.39
CA GLN A 87 -0.95 -34.35 -3.86
C GLN A 87 -2.38 -34.20 -4.40
N PHE A 88 -3.00 -35.32 -4.76
CA PHE A 88 -4.41 -35.37 -5.12
C PHE A 88 -5.25 -35.43 -3.84
N GLY A 89 -5.86 -34.30 -3.48
CA GLY A 89 -6.70 -34.17 -2.29
C GLY A 89 -5.89 -34.05 -0.99
N GLY A 90 -6.53 -33.50 0.05
CA GLY A 90 -5.89 -33.25 1.34
C GLY A 90 -4.93 -32.06 1.34
N MET A 91 -4.32 -31.79 2.50
CA MET A 91 -3.40 -30.67 2.71
C MET A 91 -2.04 -30.96 2.07
N LEU A 92 -1.51 -30.02 1.28
CA LEU A 92 -0.11 -30.03 0.85
C LEU A 92 0.74 -29.57 2.03
N LYS A 93 1.57 -30.46 2.58
CA LYS A 93 2.53 -30.11 3.62
C LYS A 93 3.97 -30.36 3.14
N GLY A 94 4.83 -29.39 3.31
CA GLY A 94 6.27 -29.51 3.05
C GLY A 94 7.08 -28.67 4.03
N GLU A 95 8.40 -28.88 4.00
CA GLU A 95 9.38 -28.08 4.75
C GLU A 95 9.77 -26.85 3.91
N ASP A 96 11.01 -26.37 4.01
CA ASP A 96 11.52 -25.24 3.24
C ASP A 96 11.74 -25.59 1.75
N ASN A 97 11.80 -24.55 0.91
CA ASN A 97 12.13 -24.60 -0.52
C ASN A 97 11.20 -25.52 -1.33
N MET A 98 9.90 -25.45 -1.06
CA MET A 98 8.90 -26.25 -1.77
C MET A 98 8.31 -25.49 -2.95
N HIS A 99 7.97 -26.19 -4.03
CA HIS A 99 7.07 -25.65 -5.06
C HIS A 99 5.72 -26.37 -4.97
N ALA A 100 4.75 -25.75 -4.30
CA ALA A 100 3.41 -26.28 -4.14
C ALA A 100 2.48 -25.73 -5.21
N ILE A 101 1.74 -26.62 -5.88
CA ILE A 101 0.67 -26.23 -6.80
C ILE A 101 -0.63 -26.78 -6.23
N ALA A 102 -1.41 -25.90 -5.61
CA ALA A 102 -2.69 -26.19 -4.99
C ALA A 102 -3.84 -26.07 -5.99
N ARG A 103 -4.78 -27.00 -5.91
CA ARG A 103 -6.06 -26.91 -6.61
C ARG A 103 -7.09 -26.20 -5.72
N SER A 104 -8.25 -25.89 -6.28
CA SER A 104 -9.36 -25.24 -5.55
C SER A 104 -9.62 -25.88 -4.19
N SER A 105 -9.72 -25.05 -3.14
CA SER A 105 -10.05 -25.46 -1.77
C SER A 105 -8.99 -26.32 -1.08
N GLN A 106 -7.77 -26.36 -1.60
CA GLN A 106 -6.68 -27.12 -1.02
C GLN A 106 -5.88 -26.28 -0.02
N ARG A 107 -5.61 -26.84 1.16
CA ARG A 107 -4.74 -26.22 2.16
C ARG A 107 -3.28 -26.46 1.84
N VAL A 108 -2.42 -25.46 2.01
CA VAL A 108 -0.98 -25.54 1.82
C VAL A 108 -0.26 -25.08 3.08
N ARG A 109 0.71 -25.87 3.54
CA ARG A 109 1.63 -25.50 4.62
C ARG A 109 3.05 -25.83 4.21
N VAL A 110 3.86 -24.81 3.94
CA VAL A 110 5.25 -24.95 3.52
C VAL A 110 6.14 -24.03 4.33
N GLY A 111 7.43 -24.35 4.42
CA GLY A 111 8.43 -23.57 5.12
C GLY A 111 9.02 -22.43 4.28
N ASP A 112 10.19 -21.96 4.68
CA ASP A 112 10.87 -20.79 4.12
C ASP A 112 11.29 -21.00 2.65
N GLY A 113 11.41 -19.92 1.88
CA GLY A 113 11.91 -19.97 0.50
C GLY A 113 10.98 -20.70 -0.48
N SER A 114 9.75 -20.99 -0.08
CA SER A 114 8.80 -21.78 -0.86
C SER A 114 8.01 -20.94 -1.87
N VAL A 115 7.60 -21.57 -2.97
CA VAL A 115 6.72 -21.02 -4.00
C VAL A 115 5.38 -21.75 -3.97
N VAL A 116 4.28 -21.01 -3.88
CA VAL A 116 2.92 -21.57 -3.88
C VAL A 116 2.09 -20.95 -5.00
N GLU A 117 1.54 -21.80 -5.85
CA GLU A 117 0.52 -21.45 -6.84
C GLU A 117 -0.81 -22.05 -6.39
N ALA A 118 -1.70 -21.23 -5.83
CA ALA A 118 -3.08 -21.60 -5.56
C ALA A 118 -3.97 -21.19 -6.74
N HIS A 119 -5.01 -21.98 -6.97
CA HIS A 119 -5.96 -21.78 -8.05
C HIS A 119 -7.38 -22.06 -7.53
N GLY A 120 -8.05 -21.03 -7.00
CA GLY A 120 -9.32 -21.16 -6.28
C GLY A 120 -9.16 -20.80 -4.80
N TYR A 121 -10.24 -20.88 -4.00
CA TYR A 121 -10.22 -20.65 -2.55
C TYR A 121 -9.05 -21.36 -1.84
N GLY A 122 -7.93 -20.68 -1.61
CA GLY A 122 -6.74 -21.23 -0.97
C GLY A 122 -6.71 -20.93 0.53
N ASP A 123 -6.17 -21.85 1.33
CA ASP A 123 -5.69 -21.57 2.69
C ASP A 123 -4.22 -21.96 2.72
N VAL A 124 -3.37 -20.95 2.57
CA VAL A 124 -1.92 -21.08 2.38
C VAL A 124 -1.21 -20.48 3.57
N VAL A 125 -0.31 -21.26 4.16
CA VAL A 125 0.68 -20.80 5.12
C VAL A 125 2.07 -21.13 4.57
N ALA A 126 2.87 -20.10 4.36
CA ALA A 126 4.26 -20.22 3.94
C ALA A 126 5.18 -19.51 4.94
N GLY A 127 6.42 -19.98 5.04
CA GLY A 127 7.46 -19.35 5.87
C GLY A 127 7.99 -18.04 5.29
N ASN A 128 9.18 -17.65 5.73
CA ASN A 128 9.85 -16.44 5.28
C ASN A 128 10.37 -16.58 3.84
N ASN A 129 10.60 -15.46 3.15
CA ASN A 129 11.12 -15.43 1.78
C ASN A 129 10.28 -16.27 0.80
N ALA A 130 8.99 -16.41 1.07
CA ALA A 130 8.07 -17.18 0.25
C ALA A 130 7.50 -16.34 -0.89
N PHE A 131 7.04 -17.00 -1.95
CA PHE A 131 6.22 -16.39 -3.00
C PHE A 131 4.91 -17.14 -3.14
N VAL A 132 3.78 -16.46 -2.91
CA VAL A 132 2.44 -17.06 -2.96
C VAL A 132 1.55 -16.32 -3.95
N THR A 133 0.80 -17.06 -4.75
CA THR A 133 -0.27 -16.55 -5.60
C THR A 133 -1.58 -17.27 -5.27
N GLY A 134 -2.66 -16.54 -4.99
CA GLY A 134 -3.99 -17.07 -4.65
C GLY A 134 -4.83 -17.45 -5.88
N GLY A 135 -4.73 -16.64 -6.93
CA GLY A 135 -5.49 -16.84 -8.17
C GLY A 135 -6.93 -16.36 -8.03
N ASP A 136 -7.90 -17.05 -8.63
CA ASP A 136 -9.31 -16.68 -8.47
C ASP A 136 -9.89 -17.23 -7.14
N GLY A 137 -10.96 -16.60 -6.63
CA GLY A 137 -11.66 -17.00 -5.40
C GLY A 137 -11.13 -16.31 -4.15
N GLY A 138 -11.84 -16.40 -3.03
CA GLY A 138 -11.37 -15.78 -1.79
C GLY A 138 -10.32 -16.62 -1.07
N ASN A 139 -9.09 -16.13 -0.97
CA ASN A 139 -7.93 -16.81 -0.42
C ASN A 139 -7.62 -16.32 0.99
N SER A 140 -7.11 -17.23 1.82
CA SER A 140 -6.44 -16.91 3.08
C SER A 140 -4.97 -17.22 2.91
N ILE A 141 -4.13 -16.19 2.84
CA ILE A 141 -2.69 -16.30 2.61
C ILE A 141 -1.96 -15.78 3.83
N THR A 142 -1.11 -16.60 4.44
CA THR A 142 -0.17 -16.18 5.48
C THR A 142 1.24 -16.46 5.00
N VAL A 143 2.10 -15.44 5.02
CA VAL A 143 3.51 -15.54 4.68
C VAL A 143 4.38 -14.96 5.79
N GLY A 144 5.61 -15.46 5.93
CA GLY A 144 6.59 -14.89 6.87
C GLY A 144 7.25 -13.63 6.34
N ASP A 145 8.32 -13.21 7.01
CA ASP A 145 9.11 -12.03 6.65
C ASP A 145 9.66 -12.11 5.23
N LYS A 146 9.86 -10.96 4.58
CA LYS A 146 10.53 -10.85 3.26
C LYS A 146 9.87 -11.66 2.16
N SER A 147 8.58 -11.93 2.32
CA SER A 147 7.80 -12.74 1.37
C SER A 147 7.01 -11.86 0.43
N ALA A 148 6.61 -12.43 -0.70
CA ALA A 148 5.71 -11.80 -1.65
C ALA A 148 4.41 -12.60 -1.78
N ALA A 149 3.27 -11.91 -1.73
CA ALA A 149 1.94 -12.51 -1.85
C ALA A 149 1.10 -11.74 -2.86
N VAL A 150 0.38 -12.48 -3.72
CA VAL A 150 -0.62 -11.95 -4.64
C VAL A 150 -1.94 -12.66 -4.35
N GLY A 151 -2.98 -11.91 -3.96
CA GLY A 151 -4.31 -12.47 -3.71
C GLY A 151 -4.94 -12.96 -5.00
N GLY A 152 -5.21 -12.04 -5.93
CA GLY A 152 -5.70 -12.33 -7.27
C GLY A 152 -7.10 -11.77 -7.48
N ARG A 153 -8.10 -12.63 -7.67
CA ARG A 153 -9.50 -12.19 -7.77
C ARG A 153 -10.32 -12.75 -6.64
N GLY A 154 -11.27 -11.98 -6.16
CA GLY A 154 -12.16 -12.36 -5.06
C GLY A 154 -11.68 -11.75 -3.75
N LYS A 155 -12.49 -11.89 -2.71
CA LYS A 155 -12.17 -11.34 -1.40
C LYS A 155 -11.09 -12.17 -0.70
N ASP A 156 -9.89 -11.62 -0.63
CA ASP A 156 -8.71 -12.22 -0.05
C ASP A 156 -8.42 -11.69 1.36
N VAL A 157 -7.74 -12.51 2.16
CA VAL A 157 -7.17 -12.16 3.45
C VAL A 157 -5.69 -12.51 3.40
N ILE A 158 -4.83 -11.49 3.49
CA ILE A 158 -3.39 -11.64 3.36
C ILE A 158 -2.71 -11.16 4.64
N LEU A 159 -1.97 -12.04 5.27
CA LEU A 159 -1.15 -11.78 6.45
C LEU A 159 0.32 -11.95 6.08
N GLY A 160 1.16 -10.96 6.38
CA GLY A 160 2.60 -11.01 6.10
C GLY A 160 3.44 -10.54 7.29
N GLY A 161 4.67 -11.06 7.40
CA GLY A 161 5.66 -10.57 8.36
C GLY A 161 6.34 -9.27 7.91
N ASP A 162 7.50 -8.96 8.49
CA ASP A 162 8.24 -7.74 8.19
C ASP A 162 8.79 -7.77 6.75
N ASN A 163 8.83 -6.61 6.09
CA ASN A 163 9.30 -6.42 4.73
C ASN A 163 8.56 -7.30 3.70
N ALA A 164 7.26 -7.54 3.93
CA ALA A 164 6.43 -8.25 2.98
C ALA A 164 6.10 -7.37 1.76
N MET A 165 5.88 -8.00 0.61
CA MET A 165 5.37 -7.37 -0.60
C MET A 165 4.01 -7.98 -0.94
N VAL A 166 2.94 -7.20 -0.87
CA VAL A 166 1.58 -7.69 -1.07
C VAL A 166 0.90 -6.93 -2.19
N ARG A 167 0.23 -7.69 -3.05
CA ARG A 167 -0.75 -7.19 -4.01
C ARG A 167 -2.06 -7.92 -3.76
N ALA A 168 -3.10 -7.22 -3.30
CA ALA A 168 -4.36 -7.85 -2.90
C ALA A 168 -5.13 -8.31 -4.13
N GLY A 169 -5.46 -7.39 -5.05
CA GLY A 169 -5.98 -7.69 -6.38
C GLY A 169 -7.40 -7.18 -6.60
N GLU A 170 -8.20 -7.91 -7.38
CA GLU A 170 -9.60 -7.57 -7.59
C GLU A 170 -10.45 -8.11 -6.43
N GLY A 171 -11.09 -7.26 -5.63
CA GLY A 171 -11.98 -7.69 -4.54
C GLY A 171 -11.85 -6.79 -3.31
N ASN A 172 -12.79 -6.92 -2.38
CA ASN A 172 -12.72 -6.19 -1.11
C ASN A 172 -11.88 -6.97 -0.10
N ASP A 173 -10.58 -6.70 -0.07
CA ASP A 173 -9.56 -7.51 0.58
C ASP A 173 -9.24 -7.03 1.98
N VAL A 174 -8.53 -7.88 2.74
CA VAL A 174 -7.98 -7.53 4.05
C VAL A 174 -6.50 -7.87 4.06
N VAL A 175 -5.66 -6.85 4.18
CA VAL A 175 -4.20 -7.01 4.25
C VAL A 175 -3.70 -6.55 5.60
N MET A 176 -2.95 -7.41 6.30
CA MET A 176 -2.23 -7.03 7.52
C MET A 176 -0.78 -7.50 7.43
N VAL A 177 0.14 -6.55 7.39
CA VAL A 177 1.58 -6.81 7.29
C VAL A 177 2.35 -6.02 8.33
N ASP A 178 3.52 -6.53 8.73
CA ASP A 178 4.37 -5.84 9.69
C ASP A 178 5.23 -4.75 9.00
N HIS A 179 6.34 -4.34 9.60
CA HIS A 179 7.09 -3.12 9.29
C HIS A 179 7.83 -3.21 7.95
N GLY A 180 8.11 -2.05 7.34
CA GLY A 180 8.92 -1.98 6.12
C GLY A 180 8.30 -2.66 4.91
N SER A 181 6.99 -2.89 4.95
CA SER A 181 6.27 -3.66 3.93
C SER A 181 5.79 -2.76 2.79
N VAL A 182 5.49 -3.37 1.65
CA VAL A 182 4.89 -2.70 0.48
C VAL A 182 3.57 -3.37 0.17
N VAL A 183 2.47 -2.59 0.12
CA VAL A 183 1.12 -3.09 -0.12
C VAL A 183 0.45 -2.30 -1.24
N ALA A 184 -0.21 -3.02 -2.14
CA ALA A 184 -1.17 -2.49 -3.10
C ALA A 184 -2.51 -3.21 -2.91
N GLY A 185 -3.60 -2.47 -2.68
CA GLY A 185 -4.96 -3.01 -2.61
C GLY A 185 -5.50 -3.37 -4.00
N ASP A 186 -5.25 -2.51 -5.00
CA ASP A 186 -5.78 -2.58 -6.38
C ASP A 186 -7.26 -2.20 -6.46
N GLU A 187 -8.19 -3.11 -6.76
CA GLU A 187 -9.60 -2.78 -7.03
C GLU A 187 -10.50 -3.33 -5.92
N GLY A 188 -11.27 -2.48 -5.26
CA GLY A 188 -12.24 -2.89 -4.24
C GLY A 188 -12.17 -2.02 -3.00
N ASP A 189 -13.11 -2.19 -2.08
CA ASP A 189 -13.02 -1.51 -0.79
C ASP A 189 -12.13 -2.32 0.16
N ASP A 190 -10.88 -1.92 0.32
CA ASP A 190 -9.86 -2.69 1.02
C ASP A 190 -9.65 -2.27 2.47
N GLY A 191 -9.32 -3.24 3.31
CA GLY A 191 -8.87 -3.01 4.69
C GLY A 191 -7.37 -3.28 4.81
N ILE A 192 -6.55 -2.23 4.87
CA ILE A 192 -5.10 -2.34 4.90
C ILE A 192 -4.55 -1.91 6.26
N THR A 193 -3.76 -2.76 6.90
CA THR A 193 -3.03 -2.45 8.13
C THR A 193 -1.56 -2.76 7.95
N VAL A 194 -0.69 -1.76 8.16
CA VAL A 194 0.77 -1.91 8.01
C VAL A 194 1.52 -1.41 9.23
N GLY A 195 2.66 -2.05 9.53
CA GLY A 195 3.62 -1.53 10.50
C GLY A 195 4.35 -0.27 10.01
N ALA A 196 5.26 0.24 10.83
CA ALA A 196 6.01 1.48 10.54
C ALA A 196 6.87 1.36 9.27
N ASN A 197 7.21 2.51 8.69
CA ASN A 197 8.09 2.61 7.51
C ASN A 197 7.62 1.81 6.29
N SER A 198 6.31 1.62 6.14
CA SER A 198 5.72 0.88 5.04
C SER A 198 5.32 1.79 3.88
N ILE A 199 5.08 1.20 2.70
CA ILE A 199 4.55 1.87 1.52
C ILE A 199 3.20 1.26 1.20
N VAL A 200 2.17 2.09 1.07
CA VAL A 200 0.78 1.66 0.82
C VAL A 200 0.18 2.44 -0.34
N ASP A 201 -0.44 1.72 -1.26
CA ASP A 201 -1.38 2.22 -2.27
C ASP A 201 -2.72 1.49 -2.05
N GLY A 202 -3.77 2.22 -1.67
CA GLY A 202 -5.11 1.63 -1.49
C GLY A 202 -5.65 1.15 -2.82
N GLY A 203 -5.71 2.05 -3.80
CA GLY A 203 -6.12 1.74 -5.17
C GLY A 203 -7.46 2.38 -5.52
N ASP A 204 -8.32 1.64 -6.22
CA ASP A 204 -9.67 2.07 -6.57
C ASP A 204 -10.67 1.50 -5.54
N GLY A 205 -11.44 2.35 -4.86
CA GLY A 205 -12.45 1.90 -3.90
C GLY A 205 -12.54 2.82 -2.70
N ARG A 206 -13.28 2.41 -1.67
CA ARG A 206 -13.29 3.12 -0.39
C ARG A 206 -12.43 2.38 0.61
N ASP A 207 -11.17 2.76 0.69
CA ASP A 207 -10.20 2.03 1.47
C ASP A 207 -10.18 2.48 2.92
N THR A 208 -9.89 1.52 3.81
CA THR A 208 -9.59 1.79 5.21
C THR A 208 -8.14 1.41 5.48
N ILE A 209 -7.29 2.43 5.58
CA ILE A 209 -5.85 2.28 5.76
C ILE A 209 -5.46 2.67 7.18
N THR A 210 -4.81 1.76 7.89
CA THR A 210 -4.15 2.04 9.17
C THR A 210 -2.66 1.78 9.01
N ALA A 211 -1.83 2.77 9.33
CA ALA A 211 -0.40 2.66 9.20
C ALA A 211 0.30 3.32 10.39
N ASP A 212 1.48 2.82 10.72
CA ASP A 212 2.31 3.43 11.74
C ASP A 212 3.23 4.52 11.15
N HIS A 213 3.94 5.24 12.01
CA HIS A 213 4.89 6.31 11.69
C HIS A 213 5.90 5.96 10.56
N GLY A 214 6.44 7.00 9.90
CA GLY A 214 7.40 6.84 8.81
C GLY A 214 6.84 6.24 7.50
N SER A 215 5.58 5.83 7.49
CA SER A 215 4.97 5.22 6.30
C SER A 215 4.65 6.23 5.20
N GLN A 216 4.64 5.75 3.95
CA GLN A 216 4.19 6.47 2.77
C GLN A 216 2.87 5.88 2.31
N ILE A 217 1.83 6.71 2.22
CA ILE A 217 0.46 6.25 2.00
C ILE A 217 -0.17 7.07 0.87
N GLN A 218 -0.77 6.36 -0.07
CA GLN A 218 -1.74 6.87 -1.01
C GLN A 218 -3.05 6.11 -0.80
N GLY A 219 -4.15 6.83 -0.57
CA GLY A 219 -5.50 6.26 -0.56
C GLY A 219 -5.86 5.77 -1.96
N GLY A 220 -5.90 6.69 -2.91
CA GLY A 220 -6.10 6.36 -4.32
C GLY A 220 -7.34 7.05 -4.86
N ALA A 221 -8.25 6.28 -5.45
CA ALA A 221 -9.50 6.80 -5.98
C ALA A 221 -10.70 6.27 -5.17
N GLY A 222 -11.45 7.19 -4.57
CA GLY A 222 -12.65 6.92 -3.79
C GLY A 222 -12.60 7.62 -2.44
N ASP A 223 -13.60 7.39 -1.60
CA ASP A 223 -13.72 8.10 -0.32
C ASP A 223 -12.95 7.32 0.76
N ASP A 224 -11.67 7.63 0.95
CA ASP A 224 -10.77 6.84 1.77
C ASP A 224 -10.72 7.27 3.23
N ARG A 225 -10.41 6.30 4.10
CA ARG A 225 -10.22 6.52 5.53
C ARG A 225 -8.81 6.11 5.95
N ILE A 226 -7.97 7.10 6.19
CA ILE A 226 -6.56 6.91 6.55
C ILE A 226 -6.36 7.27 8.02
N THR A 227 -5.79 6.34 8.79
CA THR A 227 -5.41 6.56 10.19
C THR A 227 -3.93 6.29 10.38
N LEU A 228 -3.18 7.31 10.81
CA LEU A 228 -1.79 7.18 11.21
C LEU A 228 -1.68 7.03 12.72
N THR A 229 -0.96 6.00 13.18
CA THR A 229 -0.72 5.76 14.60
C THR A 229 0.77 5.76 14.94
N ARG A 230 1.07 6.03 16.20
CA ARG A 230 2.45 6.02 16.69
C ARG A 230 3.08 4.62 16.67
N GLY A 231 2.29 3.54 16.62
CA GLY A 231 2.79 2.18 16.78
C GLY A 231 3.27 1.85 18.20
N ARG A 232 3.55 0.57 18.47
CA ARG A 232 4.06 0.10 19.79
C ARG A 232 5.56 0.29 19.96
N ASP A 233 6.30 0.25 18.85
CA ASP A 233 7.77 0.24 18.82
C ASP A 233 8.37 1.62 18.50
N PHE A 234 7.62 2.70 18.77
CA PHE A 234 8.07 4.06 18.50
C PHE A 234 9.35 4.40 19.26
N ILE A 235 10.46 4.45 18.53
CA ILE A 235 11.68 5.11 18.96
C ILE A 235 11.54 6.57 18.51
N ALA A 236 11.88 7.52 19.39
CA ALA A 236 11.66 8.95 19.21
C ALA A 236 12.48 9.63 18.11
N ALA A 237 12.79 8.93 17.02
CA ALA A 237 13.29 9.51 15.80
C ALA A 237 12.11 10.10 15.00
N GLU A 238 12.32 11.29 14.46
CA GLU A 238 11.37 12.15 13.75
C GLU A 238 10.98 11.58 12.38
N GLU A 239 10.46 10.35 12.33
CA GLU A 239 10.02 9.74 11.08
C GLU A 239 8.68 10.33 10.66
N ILE A 240 8.77 11.29 9.74
CA ILE A 240 7.63 11.98 9.16
C ILE A 240 6.96 11.06 8.14
N ALA A 241 5.71 10.69 8.40
CA ALA A 241 4.89 9.96 7.43
C ALA A 241 4.55 10.86 6.23
N GLN A 242 4.40 10.26 5.05
CA GLN A 242 3.92 10.96 3.86
C GLN A 242 2.53 10.42 3.54
N VAL A 243 1.53 11.30 3.45
CA VAL A 243 0.14 10.91 3.25
C VAL A 243 -0.49 11.68 2.12
N ASP A 244 -1.24 10.97 1.29
CA ASP A 244 -2.02 11.48 0.18
C ASP A 244 -3.36 10.75 0.19
N GLY A 245 -4.47 11.48 0.33
CA GLY A 245 -5.80 10.88 0.22
C GLY A 245 -6.05 10.38 -1.20
N GLY A 246 -5.71 11.23 -2.18
CA GLY A 246 -5.94 10.97 -3.58
C GLY A 246 -7.19 11.71 -4.06
N THR A 247 -8.00 11.06 -4.90
CA THR A 247 -9.25 11.66 -5.39
C THR A 247 -10.45 11.05 -4.70
N GLY A 248 -11.36 11.87 -4.21
CA GLY A 248 -12.54 11.46 -3.45
C GLY A 248 -12.71 12.36 -2.22
N ASP A 249 -13.70 12.08 -1.38
CA ASP A 249 -13.87 12.84 -0.14
C ASP A 249 -13.19 12.09 1.01
N ASP A 250 -11.92 12.40 1.28
CA ASP A 250 -11.07 11.60 2.17
C ASP A 250 -11.10 12.02 3.64
N SER A 251 -10.78 11.08 4.54
CA SER A 251 -10.66 11.32 5.98
C SER A 251 -9.30 10.86 6.50
N ILE A 252 -8.43 11.81 6.83
CA ILE A 252 -7.10 11.58 7.39
C ILE A 252 -7.09 11.92 8.88
N GLN A 253 -6.73 10.95 9.71
CA GLN A 253 -6.68 11.05 11.17
C GLN A 253 -5.28 10.75 11.70
N LEU A 254 -4.70 11.66 12.48
CA LEU A 254 -3.38 11.50 13.11
C LEU A 254 -3.52 11.20 14.62
N ASP A 255 -2.89 10.13 15.11
CA ASP A 255 -2.72 9.86 16.55
C ASP A 255 -1.24 9.88 16.94
N ARG A 256 -0.78 11.04 17.45
CA ARG A 256 0.57 11.24 18.00
C ARG A 256 1.68 10.89 17.00
N VAL A 257 1.46 11.23 15.73
CA VAL A 257 2.40 11.10 14.61
C VAL A 257 2.60 12.47 13.96
N VAL A 258 3.78 12.67 13.36
CA VAL A 258 4.05 13.82 12.50
C VAL A 258 3.98 13.34 11.04
N ALA A 259 3.26 14.09 10.20
CA ALA A 259 3.06 13.74 8.81
C ALA A 259 3.16 14.96 7.89
N ASP A 260 3.61 14.73 6.67
CA ASP A 260 3.39 15.61 5.52
C ASP A 260 2.17 15.09 4.76
N ILE A 261 1.08 15.86 4.79
CA ILE A 261 -0.17 15.55 4.11
C ILE A 261 -0.22 16.33 2.81
N THR A 262 -0.25 15.65 1.68
CA THR A 262 -0.36 16.29 0.36
C THR A 262 -1.81 16.44 -0.05
N TYR A 263 -2.11 17.58 -0.66
CA TYR A 263 -3.40 17.85 -1.29
C TYR A 263 -3.19 18.60 -2.62
N ARG A 264 -3.90 18.18 -3.66
CA ARG A 264 -3.83 18.66 -5.04
C ARG A 264 -5.19 19.16 -5.52
N ARG A 265 -5.19 19.74 -6.72
CA ARG A 265 -6.41 20.19 -7.37
C ARG A 265 -7.21 18.99 -7.89
N GLY A 266 -8.48 18.92 -7.54
CA GLY A 266 -9.38 17.84 -7.94
C GLY A 266 -9.45 16.69 -6.95
N ASP A 267 -8.74 16.77 -5.82
CA ASP A 267 -8.74 15.73 -4.79
C ASP A 267 -10.12 15.61 -4.16
N GLY A 268 -10.85 16.71 -3.88
CA GLY A 268 -12.23 16.64 -3.39
C GLY A 268 -12.43 17.32 -2.05
N THR A 269 -13.44 16.90 -1.27
CA THR A 269 -13.75 17.47 0.03
C THR A 269 -13.20 16.63 1.17
N ASP A 270 -12.00 16.98 1.60
CA ASP A 270 -11.24 16.19 2.57
C ASP A 270 -11.43 16.68 3.99
N THR A 271 -11.20 15.77 4.93
CA THR A 271 -11.16 16.05 6.36
C THR A 271 -9.82 15.61 6.94
N LEU A 272 -9.22 16.51 7.72
CA LEU A 272 -7.99 16.25 8.47
C LEU A 272 -8.28 16.43 9.96
N GLY A 273 -7.82 15.52 10.80
CA GLY A 273 -8.09 15.61 12.24
C GLY A 273 -7.06 14.89 13.11
N GLY A 274 -7.22 15.09 14.42
CA GLY A 274 -6.42 14.41 15.44
C GLY A 274 -5.32 15.25 16.06
N ASP A 275 -4.26 14.58 16.50
CA ASP A 275 -3.09 15.24 17.05
C ASP A 275 -2.18 15.68 15.92
N LEU A 276 -2.48 16.84 15.34
CA LEU A 276 -1.76 17.39 14.20
C LEU A 276 -0.29 17.72 14.51
N GLY A 277 0.08 17.89 15.79
CA GLY A 277 1.46 18.13 16.22
C GLY A 277 2.23 19.13 15.35
N GLY A 278 3.43 18.72 14.91
CA GLY A 278 4.28 19.44 13.95
C GLY A 278 4.08 19.03 12.50
N SER A 279 2.91 18.48 12.14
CA SER A 279 2.61 18.03 10.79
C SER A 279 2.45 19.19 9.81
N THR A 280 2.62 18.91 8.53
CA THR A 280 2.48 19.88 7.44
C THR A 280 1.36 19.46 6.51
N LEU A 281 0.41 20.34 6.22
CA LEU A 281 -0.49 20.21 5.08
C LEU A 281 0.11 20.95 3.87
N ILE A 282 0.42 20.21 2.81
CA ILE A 282 1.08 20.68 1.60
C ILE A 282 0.07 20.80 0.47
N LEU A 283 -0.31 22.03 0.16
CA LEU A 283 -1.23 22.40 -0.92
C LEU A 283 -0.43 22.58 -2.22
N LYS A 284 -0.17 21.48 -2.94
CA LYS A 284 0.79 21.42 -4.07
C LYS A 284 0.43 22.33 -5.23
N ASP A 285 -0.86 22.47 -5.52
CA ASP A 285 -1.37 23.20 -6.69
C ASP A 285 -1.94 24.59 -6.39
N TYR A 286 -1.98 24.97 -5.11
CA TYR A 286 -2.63 26.19 -4.64
C TYR A 286 -1.62 27.17 -4.06
N ARG A 287 -1.63 28.42 -4.56
CA ARG A 287 -0.90 29.50 -3.90
C ARG A 287 -1.71 29.99 -2.71
N GLU A 288 -1.07 30.66 -1.77
CA GLU A 288 -1.76 31.29 -0.62
C GLU A 288 -2.91 32.21 -1.07
N SER A 289 -2.74 32.97 -2.15
CA SER A 289 -3.78 33.84 -2.73
C SER A 289 -5.01 33.10 -3.25
N ASP A 290 -4.89 31.80 -3.49
CA ASP A 290 -5.96 30.95 -3.99
C ASP A 290 -6.78 30.34 -2.84
N VAL A 291 -6.37 30.53 -1.57
CA VAL A 291 -6.97 29.84 -0.42
C VAL A 291 -7.68 30.83 0.51
N THR A 292 -8.96 30.57 0.78
CA THR A 292 -9.72 31.26 1.81
C THR A 292 -9.79 30.40 3.07
N HIS A 293 -9.52 31.02 4.22
CA HIS A 293 -9.54 30.37 5.52
C HIS A 293 -10.77 30.84 6.29
N LYS A 294 -11.55 29.90 6.83
CA LYS A 294 -12.68 30.22 7.69
C LYS A 294 -12.61 29.37 8.96
N LEU A 295 -12.46 30.06 10.09
CA LEU A 295 -12.45 29.42 11.40
C LEU A 295 -13.88 29.43 11.97
N THR A 296 -14.34 28.27 12.45
CA THR A 296 -15.66 28.13 13.08
C THR A 296 -15.55 27.34 14.38
N PHE A 297 -16.47 27.62 15.31
CA PHE A 297 -16.66 26.85 16.53
C PHE A 297 -18.09 26.32 16.55
N ASP A 298 -18.25 25.00 16.62
CA ASP A 298 -19.58 24.36 16.60
C ASP A 298 -20.19 24.14 17.99
N GLY A 299 -19.59 24.73 19.04
CA GLY A 299 -19.98 24.52 20.43
C GLY A 299 -19.21 23.37 21.10
N ARG A 300 -18.46 22.57 20.35
CA ARG A 300 -17.65 21.46 20.89
C ARG A 300 -16.18 21.57 20.48
N GLN A 301 -15.91 21.87 19.22
CA GLN A 301 -14.56 21.90 18.68
C GLN A 301 -14.35 23.05 17.69
N MET A 302 -13.11 23.50 17.58
CA MET A 302 -12.69 24.43 16.54
C MET A 302 -12.51 23.67 15.23
N LYS A 303 -12.96 24.28 14.13
CA LYS A 303 -12.78 23.79 12.76
C LYS A 303 -12.21 24.89 11.88
N LEU A 304 -11.21 24.55 11.09
CA LEU A 304 -10.66 25.41 10.06
C LEU A 304 -11.06 24.87 8.68
N GLU A 305 -11.86 25.63 7.95
CA GLU A 305 -12.23 25.33 6.59
C GLU A 305 -11.29 26.08 5.63
N LEU A 306 -10.67 25.35 4.71
CA LEU A 306 -9.94 25.88 3.56
C LEU A 306 -10.82 25.70 2.32
N THR A 307 -11.08 26.78 1.61
CA THR A 307 -11.75 26.74 0.30
C THR A 307 -10.86 27.36 -0.77
N PHE A 308 -10.94 26.82 -1.98
CA PHE A 308 -9.99 27.13 -3.04
C PHE A 308 -10.63 27.92 -4.18
N ALA A 309 -9.99 29.01 -4.58
CA ALA A 309 -10.39 29.80 -5.73
C ALA A 309 -10.39 28.93 -7.00
N ASN A 310 -11.44 29.10 -7.81
CA ASN A 310 -11.65 28.35 -9.05
C ASN A 310 -11.84 26.83 -8.86
N SER A 311 -12.22 26.38 -7.67
CA SER A 311 -12.75 25.03 -7.44
C SER A 311 -14.04 25.10 -6.64
N LEU A 312 -15.05 24.35 -7.07
CA LEU A 312 -16.30 24.17 -6.32
C LEU A 312 -16.36 22.82 -5.60
N ARG A 313 -15.43 21.91 -5.91
CA ARG A 313 -15.36 20.57 -5.32
C ARG A 313 -14.28 20.45 -4.26
N ASP A 314 -13.18 21.20 -4.44
CA ASP A 314 -12.04 21.12 -3.53
C ASP A 314 -12.32 21.91 -2.25
N LYS A 315 -12.16 21.24 -1.12
CA LYS A 315 -12.29 21.80 0.21
C LYS A 315 -11.48 20.95 1.18
N ILE A 316 -10.84 21.57 2.17
CA ILE A 316 -10.29 20.83 3.31
C ILE A 316 -10.93 21.35 4.58
N THR A 317 -11.39 20.42 5.43
CA THR A 317 -11.85 20.74 6.78
C THR A 317 -10.89 20.14 7.80
N VAL A 318 -10.13 21.00 8.47
CA VAL A 318 -9.31 20.60 9.62
C VAL A 318 -10.20 20.63 10.86
N THR A 319 -10.34 19.49 11.53
CA THR A 319 -11.24 19.27 12.65
C THR A 319 -10.50 18.94 13.93
N GLY A 320 -11.17 19.08 15.08
CA GLY A 320 -10.62 18.68 16.38
C GLY A 320 -9.42 19.52 16.83
N ILE A 321 -9.25 20.73 16.30
CA ILE A 321 -8.10 21.59 16.57
C ILE A 321 -8.02 21.91 18.07
N GLN A 322 -6.92 21.48 18.69
CA GLN A 322 -6.54 21.81 20.07
C GLN A 322 -5.41 22.84 20.03
N LEU A 323 -5.74 24.09 20.35
CA LEU A 323 -4.84 25.24 20.25
C LEU A 323 -3.47 25.03 20.91
N GLU A 324 -3.39 24.31 22.02
CA GLU A 324 -2.11 24.06 22.71
C GLU A 324 -1.28 22.95 22.04
N LYS A 325 -1.92 21.99 21.37
CA LYS A 325 -1.25 20.82 20.75
C LYS A 325 -0.90 21.04 19.29
N ASN A 326 -1.67 21.88 18.58
CA ASN A 326 -1.54 22.04 17.13
C ASN A 326 -0.88 23.37 16.72
N GLN A 327 -0.16 24.04 17.64
CA GLN A 327 0.52 25.32 17.36
C GLN A 327 1.57 25.21 16.25
N ASN A 328 2.20 24.04 16.13
CA ASN A 328 3.26 23.78 15.18
C ASN A 328 2.77 23.23 13.84
N PHE A 329 1.46 23.09 13.65
CA PHE A 329 0.91 22.67 12.38
C PHE A 329 1.15 23.74 11.32
N VAL A 330 1.65 23.33 10.16
CA VAL A 330 1.99 24.23 9.05
C VAL A 330 1.09 23.93 7.85
N ILE A 331 0.61 24.99 7.22
CA ILE A 331 0.02 24.94 5.88
C ILE A 331 1.06 25.49 4.91
N GLN A 332 1.58 24.63 4.03
CA GLN A 332 2.54 24.98 2.98
C GLN A 332 1.82 25.10 1.65
N TYR A 333 2.08 26.19 0.91
CA TYR A 333 1.46 26.48 -0.37
C TYR A 333 2.43 26.27 -1.53
N ARG A 334 1.88 26.14 -2.74
CA ARG A 334 2.64 26.19 -3.98
C ARG A 334 3.48 27.47 -4.06
N GLY A 335 4.78 27.31 -4.25
CA GLY A 335 5.74 28.41 -4.30
C GLY A 335 6.49 28.65 -2.99
N GLY A 336 6.24 27.83 -1.95
CA GLY A 336 7.03 27.82 -0.71
C GLY A 336 6.58 28.81 0.36
N ALA A 337 5.43 29.47 0.17
CA ALA A 337 4.81 30.23 1.25
C ALA A 337 4.31 29.25 2.33
N GLU A 338 4.38 29.67 3.59
CA GLU A 338 3.97 28.87 4.74
C GLU A 338 3.14 29.72 5.70
N THR A 339 2.09 29.11 6.24
CA THR A 339 1.26 29.69 7.30
C THR A 339 1.20 28.71 8.45
N ARG A 340 1.67 29.14 9.62
CA ARG A 340 1.52 28.39 10.86
C ARG A 340 0.10 28.57 11.42
N LEU A 341 -0.44 27.51 12.00
CA LEU A 341 -1.81 27.50 12.49
C LEU A 341 -2.02 28.48 13.65
N ASP A 342 -1.06 28.60 14.56
CA ASP A 342 -1.09 29.54 15.69
C ASP A 342 -1.34 30.99 15.23
N GLY A 343 -0.48 31.52 14.35
CA GLY A 343 -0.61 32.86 13.81
C GLY A 343 -1.81 33.04 12.88
N LEU A 344 -2.25 31.99 12.19
CA LEU A 344 -3.49 32.04 11.41
C LEU A 344 -4.71 32.23 12.32
N MET A 345 -4.77 31.48 13.42
CA MET A 345 -5.89 31.54 14.36
C MET A 345 -5.95 32.90 15.07
N GLU A 346 -4.81 33.46 15.48
CA GLU A 346 -4.76 34.81 16.06
C GLU A 346 -5.34 35.87 15.12
N ARG A 347 -5.01 35.80 13.82
CA ARG A 347 -5.54 36.73 12.81
C ARG A 347 -7.04 36.55 12.60
N LEU A 348 -7.53 35.31 12.54
CA LEU A 348 -8.93 35.00 12.27
C LEU A 348 -9.86 35.26 13.47
N LEU A 349 -9.34 35.21 14.70
CA LEU A 349 -10.12 35.53 15.91
C LEU A 349 -10.24 37.04 16.16
N GLN A 350 -9.40 37.86 15.50
CA GLN A 350 -9.41 39.33 15.62
C GLN A 350 -10.19 40.01 14.49
N ALA A 351 -10.54 39.29 13.42
CA ALA A 351 -11.26 39.76 12.24
C ALA A 351 -12.78 39.60 12.38
#